data_AF-A0A3P1VZV1-F1
#
_entry.id   AF-A0A3P1VZV1-F1
#
_cell.length_a   1.000
_cell.length_b   1.000
_cell.length_c   1.000
_cell.angle_alpha   90.00
_cell.angle_beta   90.00
_cell.angle_gamma   90.00
#
_symmetry.space_group_name_H-M   'P 1'
#
loop_
_entity.id
_entity.type
_entity.pdbx_description
1 polymer ?
#
loop_
_entity_poly.entity_id
_entity_poly.type
_entity_poly.pdbx_seq_one_letter_code
_entity_poly.pdbx_strand_id
1 'polypeptide(L)'
;MQVIHIYNRSNLELIAKPITTSTEDFKSNSERFYPDWNSETMVFSEIEYLNPKIENGKLREMTKDELYKVGKYNLAKNELIENGKIKSVELSEYEYIENNKIKLNREKKTENILKELTNLKIEYSEKEFIFKEKYLQKNRELDKNNLGNIVTMLLVSK
;
A
#
# COMPACT_ATOMS: atom_id res chain seq x y z
N MET A 1 -22.88 1.65 -29.65
CA MET A 1 -21.96 2.79 -29.64
C MET A 1 -20.79 2.43 -28.75
N GLN A 2 -19.59 2.47 -29.29
CA GLN A 2 -18.32 2.19 -28.61
C GLN A 2 -17.39 3.38 -28.82
N VAL A 3 -16.44 3.56 -27.89
CA VAL A 3 -15.40 4.59 -28.03
C VAL A 3 -14.12 3.90 -28.48
N ILE A 4 -13.57 4.34 -29.60
CA ILE A 4 -12.27 3.89 -30.08
C ILE A 4 -11.22 4.88 -29.60
N HIS A 5 -10.10 4.38 -29.10
CA HIS A 5 -8.96 5.18 -28.65
C HIS A 5 -7.88 5.14 -29.71
N ILE A 6 -7.56 6.28 -30.31
CA ILE A 6 -6.55 6.40 -31.36
C ILE A 6 -5.25 6.93 -30.77
N TYR A 7 -4.16 6.23 -31.03
CA TYR A 7 -2.81 6.56 -30.57
C TYR A 7 -1.88 6.83 -31.75
N ASN A 8 -0.94 7.74 -31.56
CA ASN A 8 0.16 7.94 -32.49
C ASN A 8 1.13 6.76 -32.40
N ARG A 9 1.54 6.14 -33.51
CA ARG A 9 2.47 5.01 -33.50
C ARG A 9 3.87 5.38 -33.01
N SER A 10 4.29 6.64 -33.16
CA SER A 10 5.66 7.09 -32.86
C SER A 10 5.88 7.34 -31.36
N ASN A 11 4.96 8.04 -30.70
CA ASN A 11 5.09 8.42 -29.29
C ASN A 11 4.03 7.76 -28.37
N LEU A 12 3.05 7.04 -28.95
CA LEU A 12 1.96 6.38 -28.25
C LEU A 12 1.09 7.32 -27.42
N GLU A 13 1.06 8.61 -27.77
CA GLU A 13 0.11 9.55 -27.17
C GLU A 13 -1.28 9.35 -27.78
N LEU A 14 -2.31 9.53 -26.94
CA LEU A 14 -3.71 9.48 -27.33
C LEU A 14 -4.06 10.75 -28.13
N ILE A 15 -4.44 10.57 -29.40
CA ILE A 15 -4.76 11.67 -30.32
C ILE A 15 -6.27 11.94 -30.35
N ALA A 16 -7.10 10.89 -30.36
CA ALA A 16 -8.54 11.03 -30.56
C ALA A 16 -9.36 9.90 -29.90
N LYS A 17 -10.64 10.20 -29.64
CA LYS A 17 -11.63 9.27 -29.08
C LYS A 17 -12.94 9.24 -29.88
N PRO A 18 -12.95 8.82 -31.17
CA PRO A 18 -14.18 8.79 -31.96
C PRO A 18 -15.19 7.77 -31.41
N ILE A 19 -16.47 8.09 -31.56
CA ILE A 19 -17.58 7.21 -31.19
C ILE A 19 -18.02 6.45 -32.44
N THR A 20 -18.06 5.12 -32.35
CA THR A 20 -18.36 4.22 -33.47
C THR A 20 -19.51 3.28 -33.13
N THR A 21 -20.05 2.60 -34.14
CA THR A 21 -21.11 1.60 -33.92
C THR A 21 -20.55 0.34 -33.29
N SER A 22 -19.45 -0.17 -33.86
CA SER A 22 -18.63 -1.30 -33.41
C SER A 22 -17.16 -1.11 -33.83
N THR A 23 -16.28 -2.00 -33.38
CA THR A 23 -14.86 -1.95 -33.72
C THR A 23 -14.58 -2.52 -35.12
N GLU A 24 -15.38 -3.49 -35.58
CA GLU A 24 -15.39 -3.94 -36.98
C GLU A 24 -15.84 -2.84 -37.96
N ASP A 25 -16.82 -2.03 -37.56
CA ASP A 25 -17.30 -0.90 -38.38
C ASP A 25 -16.22 0.17 -38.53
N PHE A 26 -15.46 0.44 -37.45
CA PHE A 26 -14.29 1.31 -37.51
C PHE A 26 -13.16 0.72 -38.37
N LYS A 27 -12.88 -0.58 -38.29
CA LYS A 27 -11.88 -1.23 -39.17
C LYS A 27 -12.26 -1.12 -40.64
N SER A 28 -13.54 -1.23 -40.95
CA SER A 28 -14.05 -1.21 -42.33
C SER A 28 -14.15 0.20 -42.89
N ASN A 29 -14.49 1.21 -42.07
CA ASN A 29 -14.76 2.58 -42.50
C ASN A 29 -14.15 3.63 -41.54
N SER A 30 -12.87 3.49 -41.19
CA SER A 30 -12.18 4.36 -40.22
C SER A 30 -12.25 5.85 -40.58
N GLU A 31 -12.09 6.21 -41.86
CA GLU A 31 -12.19 7.58 -42.38
C GLU A 31 -13.57 8.24 -42.14
N ARG A 32 -14.64 7.44 -42.07
CA ARG A 32 -15.99 7.95 -41.77
C ARG A 32 -16.09 8.50 -40.35
N PHE A 33 -15.37 7.87 -39.42
CA PHE A 33 -15.39 8.22 -38.00
C PHE A 33 -14.25 9.17 -37.63
N TYR A 34 -13.15 9.13 -38.38
CA TYR A 34 -11.98 9.98 -38.19
C TYR A 34 -11.31 10.24 -39.56
N PRO A 35 -11.64 11.36 -40.25
CA PRO A 35 -11.16 11.63 -41.62
C PRO A 35 -9.64 11.69 -41.77
N ASP A 36 -8.92 12.09 -40.72
CA ASP A 36 -7.45 12.16 -40.70
C ASP A 36 -6.79 10.80 -40.38
N TRP A 37 -7.54 9.71 -40.43
CA TRP A 37 -7.05 8.37 -40.10
C TRP A 37 -5.94 7.93 -41.05
N ASN A 38 -4.82 7.48 -40.48
CA ASN A 38 -3.72 6.89 -41.24
C ASN A 38 -3.21 5.61 -40.54
N SER A 39 -3.38 4.47 -41.21
CA SER A 39 -3.03 3.14 -40.66
C SER A 39 -1.52 2.89 -40.52
N GLU A 40 -0.67 3.72 -41.14
CA GLU A 40 0.79 3.64 -41.01
C GLU A 40 1.29 4.40 -39.78
N THR A 41 0.71 5.57 -39.51
CA THR A 41 1.14 6.46 -38.43
C THR A 41 0.32 6.34 -37.15
N MET A 42 -0.85 5.70 -37.21
CA MET A 42 -1.76 5.55 -36.09
C MET A 42 -2.04 4.08 -35.76
N VAL A 43 -2.48 3.85 -34.53
CA VAL A 43 -2.98 2.57 -34.05
C VAL A 43 -4.20 2.84 -33.17
N PHE A 44 -5.17 1.93 -33.17
CA PHE A 44 -6.38 2.08 -32.38
C PHE A 44 -6.57 0.92 -31.39
N SER A 45 -7.33 1.18 -30.34
CA SER A 45 -7.74 0.19 -29.34
C SER A 45 -9.16 0.48 -28.87
N GLU A 46 -9.86 -0.58 -28.47
CA GLU A 46 -11.17 -0.47 -27.82
C GLU A 46 -11.03 -0.02 -26.36
N ILE A 47 -9.87 -0.32 -25.75
CA ILE A 47 -9.54 -0.01 -24.36
C ILE A 47 -8.60 1.20 -24.33
N GLU A 48 -8.84 2.11 -23.38
CA GLU A 48 -7.94 3.21 -23.08
C GLU A 48 -6.74 2.71 -22.27
N TYR A 49 -5.55 2.80 -22.87
CA TYR A 49 -4.26 2.62 -22.22
C TYR A 49 -3.70 3.94 -21.71
N LEU A 50 -3.27 3.97 -20.45
CA LEU A 50 -2.66 5.13 -19.81
C LEU A 50 -1.16 5.19 -20.12
N ASN A 51 -0.52 4.03 -20.12
CA ASN A 51 0.87 3.83 -20.45
C ASN A 51 0.98 2.81 -21.59
N PRO A 52 0.58 3.20 -22.81
CA PRO A 52 0.62 2.32 -23.97
C PRO A 52 2.05 1.92 -24.34
N LYS A 53 2.20 0.68 -24.81
CA LYS A 53 3.42 0.12 -25.39
C LYS A 53 3.06 -0.80 -26.55
N ILE A 54 3.85 -0.75 -27.62
CA ILE A 54 3.75 -1.72 -28.72
C ILE A 54 4.68 -2.89 -28.43
N GLU A 55 4.13 -4.10 -28.39
CA GLU A 55 4.87 -5.35 -28.31
C GLU A 55 4.36 -6.31 -29.38
N ASN A 56 5.27 -6.84 -30.21
CA ASN A 56 4.94 -7.71 -31.35
C ASN A 56 3.85 -7.11 -32.28
N GLY A 57 3.87 -5.78 -32.47
CA GLY A 57 2.91 -5.06 -33.31
C GLY A 57 1.52 -4.85 -32.69
N LYS A 58 1.29 -5.27 -31.44
CA LYS A 58 0.02 -5.05 -30.72
C LYS A 58 0.19 -4.00 -29.63
N LEU A 59 -0.83 -3.15 -29.47
CA LEU A 59 -0.89 -2.18 -28.39
C LEU A 59 -1.28 -2.91 -27.09
N ARG A 60 -0.53 -2.65 -26.02
CA ARG A 60 -0.84 -3.11 -24.67
C ARG A 60 -0.47 -2.06 -23.64
N GLU A 61 -0.97 -2.23 -22.42
CA GLU A 61 -0.51 -1.45 -21.27
C GLU A 61 0.91 -1.90 -20.86
N MET A 62 1.75 -0.95 -20.45
CA MET A 62 3.03 -1.24 -19.80
C MET A 62 2.82 -1.98 -18.48
N THR A 63 3.68 -2.95 -18.19
CA THR A 63 3.68 -3.60 -16.88
C THR A 63 4.33 -2.67 -15.83
N LYS A 64 4.04 -2.91 -14.55
CA LYS A 64 4.66 -2.14 -13.45
C LYS A 64 6.19 -2.12 -13.54
N ASP A 65 6.80 -3.25 -13.90
CA ASP A 65 8.25 -3.39 -14.06
C ASP A 65 8.82 -2.47 -15.15
N GLU A 66 8.09 -2.35 -16.27
CA GLU A 66 8.46 -1.47 -17.38
C GLU A 66 8.31 0.00 -16.98
N LEU A 67 7.25 0.35 -16.27
CA LEU A 67 7.05 1.70 -15.74
C LEU A 67 8.16 2.10 -14.76
N TYR A 68 8.62 1.17 -13.93
CA TYR A 68 9.72 1.41 -13.00
C TYR A 68 11.04 1.67 -13.74
N LYS A 69 11.34 0.90 -14.81
CA LYS A 69 12.55 1.12 -15.63
C LYS A 69 12.56 2.47 -16.34
N VAL A 70 11.38 2.95 -16.75
CA VAL A 70 11.22 4.27 -17.41
C VAL A 70 11.15 5.42 -16.38
N GLY A 71 11.18 5.11 -15.08
CA GLY A 71 11.12 6.11 -14.00
C GLY A 71 9.72 6.73 -13.81
N LYS A 72 8.68 6.14 -14.42
CA LYS A 72 7.28 6.56 -14.25
C LYS A 72 6.60 5.91 -13.05
N TYR A 73 7.22 4.90 -12.45
CA TYR A 73 6.71 4.21 -11.27
C TYR A 73 7.72 4.22 -10.13
N ASN A 74 7.25 4.53 -8.92
CA ASN A 74 8.00 4.37 -7.68
C ASN A 74 7.47 3.14 -6.95
N LEU A 75 8.38 2.34 -6.38
CA LEU A 75 8.01 1.16 -5.59
C LEU A 75 7.09 1.56 -4.44
N ALA A 76 6.01 0.80 -4.26
CA ALA A 76 5.15 0.95 -3.09
C ALA A 76 5.89 0.50 -1.81
N LYS A 77 5.35 0.87 -0.64
CA LYS A 77 5.94 0.56 0.68
C LYS A 77 6.15 -0.94 0.93
N ASN A 78 5.39 -1.78 0.25
CA ASN A 78 5.35 -3.24 0.36
C ASN A 78 5.91 -3.95 -0.89
N GLU A 79 6.63 -3.24 -1.76
CA GLU A 79 7.17 -3.79 -3.00
C GLU A 79 8.71 -3.87 -2.96
N LEU A 80 9.24 -5.02 -3.40
CA LEU A 80 10.66 -5.29 -3.57
C LEU A 80 10.97 -5.61 -5.04
N ILE A 81 12.22 -5.39 -5.43
CA ILE A 81 12.75 -5.84 -6.72
C ILE A 81 13.50 -7.15 -6.50
N GLU A 82 12.95 -8.24 -7.00
CA GLU A 82 13.61 -9.55 -7.00
C GLU A 82 13.83 -9.96 -8.47
N ASN A 83 15.09 -10.18 -8.86
CA ASN A 83 15.47 -10.56 -10.23
C ASN A 83 14.92 -9.63 -11.33
N GLY A 84 14.82 -8.33 -11.05
CA GLY A 84 14.34 -7.32 -12.00
C GLY A 84 12.82 -7.28 -12.21
N LYS A 85 12.05 -7.98 -11.36
CA LYS A 85 10.59 -7.90 -11.28
C LYS A 85 10.16 -7.33 -9.93
N ILE A 86 9.08 -6.55 -9.95
CA ILE A 86 8.45 -6.01 -8.75
C ILE A 86 7.61 -7.11 -8.10
N LYS A 87 7.94 -7.45 -6.87
CA LYS A 87 7.24 -8.43 -6.05
C LYS A 87 6.61 -7.73 -4.87
N SER A 88 5.30 -7.95 -4.69
CA SER A 88 4.61 -7.52 -3.47
C SER A 88 4.96 -8.49 -2.35
N VAL A 89 5.38 -7.95 -1.22
CA VAL A 89 5.66 -8.70 0.01
C VAL A 89 4.64 -8.32 1.07
N GLU A 90 4.11 -9.31 1.78
CA GLU A 90 3.33 -9.07 2.98
C GLU A 90 4.28 -8.66 4.10
N LEU A 91 4.22 -7.39 4.50
CA LEU A 91 5.00 -6.86 5.61
C LEU A 91 4.20 -7.02 6.90
N SER A 92 4.87 -7.45 7.97
CA SER A 92 4.31 -7.40 9.32
C SER A 92 4.14 -5.95 9.79
N GLU A 93 3.31 -5.70 10.81
CA GLU A 93 2.94 -4.33 11.30
C GLU A 93 4.12 -3.39 11.66
N TYR A 94 5.28 -3.98 11.93
CA TYR A 94 6.51 -3.29 12.33
C TYR A 94 7.61 -3.39 11.27
N GLU A 95 7.36 -4.04 10.14
CA GLU A 95 8.34 -4.19 9.08
C GLU A 95 8.17 -3.09 8.04
N TYR A 96 9.29 -2.65 7.49
CA TYR A 96 9.34 -1.68 6.40
C TYR A 96 10.43 -2.09 5.42
N ILE A 97 10.26 -1.66 4.18
CA ILE A 97 11.26 -1.88 3.14
C ILE A 97 12.14 -0.65 3.05
N GLU A 98 13.44 -0.85 3.12
CA GLU A 98 14.44 0.18 2.85
C GLU A 98 15.57 -0.43 2.03
N ASN A 99 15.93 0.23 0.92
CA ASN A 99 16.98 -0.22 0.00
C ASN A 99 16.81 -1.68 -0.44
N ASN A 100 15.58 -2.05 -0.80
CA ASN A 100 15.22 -3.40 -1.24
C ASN A 100 15.49 -4.49 -0.18
N LYS A 101 15.53 -4.12 1.10
CA LYS A 101 15.66 -5.04 2.23
C LYS A 101 14.54 -4.79 3.23
N ILE A 102 13.96 -5.87 3.73
CA ILE A 102 12.98 -5.81 4.81
C ILE A 102 13.75 -5.52 6.11
N LYS A 103 13.39 -4.42 6.76
CA LYS A 103 13.90 -4.01 8.07
C LYS A 103 12.76 -3.99 9.06
N LEU A 104 13.06 -4.39 10.28
CA LEU A 104 12.13 -4.31 11.40
C LEU A 104 12.33 -2.96 12.11
N ASN A 105 11.25 -2.20 12.26
CA ASN A 105 11.21 -1.04 13.13
C ASN A 105 11.16 -1.51 14.59
N ARG A 106 12.35 -1.67 15.17
CA ARG A 106 12.53 -2.13 16.55
C ARG A 106 11.92 -1.15 17.55
N GLU A 107 12.07 0.15 17.33
CA GLU A 107 11.56 1.19 18.24
C GLU A 107 10.05 1.10 18.37
N LYS A 108 9.33 1.12 17.24
CA LYS A 108 7.87 0.98 17.21
C LYS A 108 7.39 -0.32 17.85
N LYS A 109 8.12 -1.43 17.63
CA LYS A 109 7.81 -2.72 18.26
C LYS A 109 8.00 -2.66 19.77
N THR A 110 9.09 -2.07 20.24
CA THR A 110 9.37 -1.92 21.67
C THR A 110 8.34 -1.02 22.34
N GLU A 111 7.93 0.09 21.70
CA GLU A 111 6.87 0.97 22.21
C GLU A 111 5.54 0.23 22.35
N ASN A 112 5.15 -0.58 21.37
CA ASN A 112 3.91 -1.36 21.47
C ASN A 112 3.99 -2.39 22.61
N ILE A 113 5.12 -3.11 22.73
CA ILE A 113 5.33 -4.06 23.84
C ILE A 113 5.26 -3.35 25.19
N LEU A 114 5.87 -2.17 25.32
CA LEU A 114 5.80 -1.37 26.55
C LEU A 114 4.35 -1.00 26.88
N LYS A 115 3.57 -0.57 25.89
CA LYS A 115 2.15 -0.25 26.06
C LYS A 115 1.34 -1.46 26.52
N GLU A 116 1.54 -2.62 25.89
CA GLU A 116 0.88 -3.87 26.28
C GLU A 116 1.24 -4.28 27.71
N LEU A 117 2.53 -4.21 28.08
CA LEU A 117 2.99 -4.49 29.44
C LEU A 117 2.40 -3.52 30.47
N THR A 118 2.27 -2.22 30.12
CA THR A 118 1.65 -1.25 31.01
C THR A 118 0.17 -1.55 31.24
N ASN A 119 -0.56 -1.96 30.20
CA ASN A 119 -1.96 -2.35 30.33
C ASN A 119 -2.10 -3.61 31.19
N LEU A 120 -1.30 -4.65 30.93
CA LEU A 120 -1.29 -5.88 31.74
C LEU A 120 -0.96 -5.60 33.20
N LYS A 121 -0.05 -4.66 33.47
CA LYS A 121 0.28 -4.24 34.84
C LYS A 121 -0.91 -3.58 35.53
N ILE A 122 -1.67 -2.73 34.82
CA ILE A 122 -2.88 -2.10 35.35
C ILE A 122 -3.94 -3.17 35.63
N GLU A 123 -4.23 -4.02 34.65
CA GLU A 123 -5.19 -5.13 34.79
C GLU A 123 -4.84 -6.02 35.98
N TYR A 124 -3.56 -6.39 36.12
CA TYR A 124 -3.10 -7.17 37.27
C TYR A 124 -3.30 -6.43 38.59
N SER A 125 -3.01 -5.12 38.62
CA SER A 125 -3.13 -4.28 39.83
C SER A 125 -4.58 -4.07 40.27
N GLU A 126 -5.53 -4.18 39.36
CA GLU A 126 -6.96 -4.05 39.63
C GLU A 126 -7.66 -5.40 39.82
N LYS A 127 -7.03 -6.49 39.37
CA LYS A 127 -7.61 -7.84 39.39
C LYS A 127 -7.97 -8.28 40.80
N GLU A 128 -9.21 -8.71 40.95
CA GLU A 128 -9.70 -9.31 42.18
C GLU A 128 -9.20 -10.76 42.33
N PHE A 129 -8.99 -11.18 43.57
CA PHE A 129 -8.60 -12.55 43.90
C PHE A 129 -9.33 -13.04 45.14
N ILE A 130 -9.47 -14.36 45.26
CA ILE A 130 -10.13 -14.99 46.41
C ILE A 130 -9.07 -15.36 47.44
N PHE A 131 -9.16 -14.75 48.61
CA PHE A 131 -8.33 -15.04 49.76
C PHE A 131 -8.98 -16.10 50.66
N LYS A 132 -8.21 -17.11 51.05
CA LYS A 132 -8.65 -18.23 51.90
C LYS A 132 -9.95 -18.90 51.40
N GLU A 133 -10.13 -18.96 50.09
CA GLU A 133 -11.29 -19.59 49.42
C GLU A 133 -12.66 -19.01 49.82
N LYS A 134 -12.69 -17.88 50.54
CA LYS A 134 -13.91 -17.31 51.13
C LYS A 134 -14.05 -15.81 50.94
N TYR A 135 -12.95 -15.07 50.82
CA TYR A 135 -12.97 -13.61 50.82
C TYR A 135 -12.55 -13.06 49.47
N LEU A 136 -13.46 -12.38 48.76
CA LEU A 136 -13.11 -11.64 47.56
C LEU A 136 -12.36 -10.36 47.95
N GLN A 137 -11.13 -10.22 47.48
CA GLN A 137 -10.29 -9.06 47.73
C GLN A 137 -9.87 -8.42 46.42
N LYS A 138 -9.84 -7.09 46.42
CA LYS A 138 -9.19 -6.32 45.36
C LYS A 138 -7.68 -6.33 45.58
N ASN A 139 -6.93 -6.32 44.49
CA ASN A 139 -5.50 -6.07 44.57
C ASN A 139 -5.26 -4.62 45.04
N ARG A 140 -4.37 -4.45 46.03
CA ARG A 140 -4.03 -3.17 46.69
C ARG A 140 -2.61 -2.71 46.40
N GLU A 141 -1.97 -3.27 45.38
CA GLU A 141 -0.61 -2.86 45.00
C GLU A 141 -0.54 -1.36 44.68
N LEU A 142 -1.59 -0.77 44.12
CA LEU A 142 -1.66 0.68 43.90
C LEU A 142 -1.65 1.48 45.22
N ASP A 143 -2.48 1.09 46.19
CA ASP A 143 -2.53 1.73 47.52
C ASP A 143 -1.19 1.63 48.23
N LYS A 144 -0.56 0.46 48.18
CA LYS A 144 0.77 0.19 48.74
C LYS A 144 1.85 1.07 48.09
N ASN A 145 1.84 1.20 46.77
CA ASN A 145 2.78 2.06 46.05
C ASN A 145 2.58 3.55 46.42
N ASN A 146 1.34 4.00 46.52
CA ASN A 146 1.02 5.38 46.93
C ASN A 146 1.51 5.67 48.35
N LEU A 147 1.26 4.76 49.30
CA LEU A 147 1.77 4.85 50.67
C LEU A 147 3.31 4.88 50.70
N GLY A 148 3.97 4.01 49.92
CA GLY A 148 5.43 3.99 49.83
C GLY A 148 6.02 5.30 49.31
N ASN A 149 5.39 5.90 48.30
CA ASN A 149 5.82 7.20 47.75
C ASN A 149 5.70 8.33 48.79
N ILE A 150 4.61 8.36 49.55
CA ILE A 150 4.41 9.33 50.65
C ILE A 150 5.50 9.17 51.71
N VAL A 151 5.75 7.93 52.14
CA VAL A 151 6.81 7.64 53.14
C VAL A 151 8.18 8.06 52.64
N THR A 152 8.48 7.80 51.37
CA THR A 152 9.76 8.19 50.75
C THR A 152 9.91 9.71 50.71
N MET A 153 8.86 10.44 50.30
CA MET A 153 8.86 11.91 50.33
C MET A 153 9.09 12.47 51.73
N LEU A 154 8.46 11.88 52.76
CA LEU A 154 8.63 12.27 54.16
C LEU A 154 10.04 11.99 54.70
N LEU A 155 10.73 10.97 54.17
CA LEU A 155 12.10 10.64 54.56
C LEU A 155 13.13 11.54 53.87
N VAL A 156 12.90 11.92 52.61
CA VAL A 156 13.81 12.79 51.84
C VAL A 156 13.72 14.26 52.28
N SER A 157 12.60 14.68 52.89
CA SER A 157 12.36 16.05 53.37
C SER A 157 12.88 16.32 54.79
N LYS A 158 13.62 15.37 55.39
CA LYS A 158 14.36 15.53 56.65
C LYS A 158 15.84 15.78 56.39
#